data_AF-A0A1K1T9E5-F1
#
_entry.id   AF-A0A1K1T9E5-F1
#
_cell.length_a   1.000
_cell.length_b   1.000
_cell.length_c   1.000
_cell.angle_alpha   90.00
_cell.angle_beta   90.00
_cell.angle_gamma   90.00
#
_symmetry.space_group_name_H-M   'P 1'
#
loop_
_entity.id
_entity.type
_entity.pdbx_description
1 polymer ?
#
loop_
_entity_poly.entity_id
_entity_poly.type
_entity_poly.pdbx_seq_one_letter_code
_entity_poly.pdbx_strand_id
1 'polypeptide(L)'
;RGINGTEFSFAGLAEQSIDSIKSFEGCDIVWVEEAQTVSKRSWSVLIPTIRKPGSEIWITFNPELDTDETYDRFITNQPEGAIIVDMNYTDNPWFPEVLEKERLHAKATLPEAEYLNIWEGKCKPAVTGAIYYDEVTKAVEGRRICNVPYDPLLKVHVVFDLGWNDAMSISLVQKQASELRIIENIEDSHKTLDWYSAELKKRGYNWGTLYLPHDGRNKDFKTGKSAEEI
;
A
#
# COMPACT_ATOMS: atom_id res chain seq x y z
N ARG A 1 24.84 -33.17 16.50
CA ARG A 1 25.37 -33.24 15.12
C ARG A 1 24.87 -34.51 14.45
N GLY A 2 24.38 -34.41 13.22
CA GLY A 2 23.98 -35.54 12.39
C GLY A 2 25.16 -36.39 11.95
N ILE A 3 24.88 -37.52 11.31
CA ILE A 3 25.88 -38.50 10.85
C ILE A 3 26.86 -37.88 9.84
N ASN A 4 26.40 -36.88 9.08
CA ASN A 4 27.18 -36.10 8.12
C ASN A 4 27.83 -34.83 8.73
N GLY A 5 27.73 -34.62 10.05
CA GLY A 5 28.23 -33.43 10.72
C GLY A 5 27.27 -32.23 10.73
N THR A 6 26.07 -32.33 10.14
CA THR A 6 25.07 -31.25 10.15
C THR A 6 24.67 -30.89 11.58
N GLU A 7 24.48 -29.60 11.82
CA GLU A 7 24.05 -29.05 13.09
C GLU A 7 22.88 -28.08 12.85
N PHE A 8 21.84 -28.21 13.65
CA PHE A 8 20.71 -27.28 13.66
C PHE A 8 20.73 -26.52 14.97
N SER A 9 20.56 -25.20 14.87
CA SER A 9 20.47 -24.31 16.02
C SER A 9 19.23 -23.46 15.85
N PHE A 10 18.49 -23.27 16.95
CA PHE A 10 17.26 -22.48 16.97
C PHE A 10 17.49 -21.22 17.80
N ALA A 11 17.14 -20.07 17.24
CA ALA A 11 17.29 -18.77 17.89
C ALA A 11 16.08 -17.88 17.58
N GLY A 12 15.67 -17.08 18.55
CA GLY A 12 14.61 -16.09 18.36
C GLY A 12 15.14 -14.82 17.71
N LEU A 13 14.39 -14.29 16.74
CA LEU A 13 14.67 -13.01 16.06
C LEU A 13 13.98 -11.80 16.72
N ALA A 14 13.39 -11.99 17.90
CA ALA A 14 12.81 -10.90 18.67
C ALA A 14 13.88 -9.85 19.02
N GLU A 15 13.47 -8.58 19.15
CA GLU A 15 14.41 -7.46 19.34
C GLU A 15 15.31 -7.63 20.58
N GLN A 16 14.84 -8.32 21.62
CA GLN A 16 15.59 -8.57 22.84
C GLN A 16 16.66 -9.66 22.69
N SER A 17 16.52 -10.56 21.72
CA SER A 17 17.44 -11.70 21.51
C SER A 17 18.37 -11.54 20.31
N ILE A 18 18.17 -10.49 19.49
CA ILE A 18 18.90 -10.30 18.22
C ILE A 18 20.42 -10.16 18.39
N ASP A 19 20.91 -9.65 19.52
CA ASP A 19 22.35 -9.49 19.75
C ASP A 19 23.07 -10.83 19.88
N SER A 20 22.37 -11.90 20.29
CA SER A 20 22.91 -13.26 20.32
C SER A 20 23.14 -13.85 18.92
N ILE A 21 22.49 -13.29 17.89
CA ILE A 21 22.62 -13.77 16.52
C ILE A 21 23.95 -13.32 15.91
N LYS A 22 24.49 -12.18 16.34
CA LYS A 22 25.77 -11.64 15.83
C LYS A 22 26.96 -12.59 16.03
N SER A 23 26.90 -13.51 17.01
CA SER A 23 27.95 -14.48 17.26
C SER A 23 27.83 -15.77 16.45
N PHE A 24 26.80 -15.90 15.60
CA PHE A 24 26.71 -17.03 14.69
C PHE A 24 27.75 -16.86 13.57
N GLU A 25 28.76 -17.73 13.58
CA GLU A 25 29.76 -17.82 12.52
C GLU A 25 29.62 -19.14 11.76
N GLY A 26 29.84 -19.09 10.45
CA GLY A 26 29.96 -20.30 9.63
C GLY A 26 28.66 -21.00 9.25
N CYS A 27 27.50 -20.39 9.47
CA CYS A 27 26.20 -20.90 9.01
C CYS A 27 26.14 -21.00 7.48
N ASP A 28 25.76 -22.18 6.99
CA ASP A 28 25.51 -22.43 5.57
C ASP A 28 24.12 -21.96 5.15
N ILE A 29 23.10 -22.22 5.98
CA ILE A 29 21.71 -21.88 5.70
C ILE A 29 21.10 -21.26 6.95
N VAL A 30 20.39 -20.15 6.78
CA VAL A 30 19.45 -19.64 7.77
C VAL A 30 18.05 -19.75 7.22
N TRP A 31 17.16 -20.33 8.00
CA TRP A 31 15.74 -20.40 7.69
C TRP A 31 14.96 -19.55 8.69
N VAL A 32 14.22 -18.58 8.18
CA VAL A 32 13.37 -17.67 8.94
C VAL A 32 11.92 -18.05 8.68
N GLU A 33 11.32 -18.74 9.66
CA GLU A 33 9.89 -19.06 9.72
C GLU A 33 9.09 -17.87 10.26
N GLU A 34 7.81 -17.78 9.88
CA GLU A 34 6.88 -16.71 10.27
C GLU A 34 7.47 -15.30 10.11
N ALA A 35 8.17 -15.12 8.98
CA ALA A 35 9.02 -13.96 8.77
C ALA A 35 8.25 -12.63 8.65
N GLN A 36 6.92 -12.64 8.52
CA GLN A 36 6.09 -11.43 8.52
C GLN A 36 6.25 -10.61 9.81
N THR A 37 6.64 -11.26 10.91
CA THR A 37 6.82 -10.60 12.23
C THR A 37 8.22 -10.00 12.43
N VAL A 38 9.15 -10.18 11.49
CA VAL A 38 10.56 -9.81 11.66
C VAL A 38 10.77 -8.33 11.37
N SER A 39 11.31 -7.61 12.35
CA SER A 39 11.53 -6.17 12.23
C SER A 39 12.72 -5.81 11.35
N LYS A 40 12.73 -4.57 10.84
CA LYS A 40 13.85 -3.97 10.09
C LYS A 40 15.18 -4.09 10.81
N ARG A 41 15.16 -3.89 12.13
CA ARG A 41 16.36 -4.02 12.96
C ARG A 41 16.87 -5.45 12.95
N SER A 42 15.99 -6.44 13.09
CA SER A 42 16.36 -7.84 13.07
C SER A 42 16.96 -8.26 11.72
N TRP A 43 16.36 -7.85 10.60
CA TRP A 43 16.93 -8.08 9.27
C TRP A 43 18.30 -7.41 9.08
N SER A 44 18.45 -6.17 9.57
CA SER A 44 19.70 -5.42 9.46
C SER A 44 20.85 -6.05 10.26
N VAL A 45 20.55 -6.84 11.29
CA VAL A 45 21.55 -7.61 12.04
C VAL A 45 21.79 -8.98 11.42
N LEU A 46 20.72 -9.67 11.02
CA LEU A 46 20.79 -11.03 10.51
C LEU A 46 21.55 -11.11 9.18
N ILE A 47 21.16 -10.28 8.20
CA ILE A 47 21.70 -10.38 6.83
C ILE A 47 23.23 -10.23 6.80
N PRO A 48 23.86 -9.22 7.45
CA PRO A 48 25.32 -9.10 7.45
C PRO A 48 26.04 -10.20 8.26
N THR A 49 25.33 -10.87 9.16
CA THR A 49 25.91 -11.97 9.95
C THR A 49 26.12 -13.21 9.09
N ILE A 50 25.21 -13.47 8.15
CA ILE A 50 25.26 -14.63 7.25
C ILE A 50 26.13 -14.28 6.03
N ARG A 51 27.45 -14.42 6.22
CA ARG A 51 28.48 -13.94 5.27
C ARG A 51 29.39 -15.04 4.70
N LYS A 52 29.07 -16.31 4.92
CA LYS A 52 29.88 -17.43 4.42
C LYS A 52 29.69 -17.51 2.89
N PRO A 53 30.76 -17.68 2.08
CA PRO A 53 30.59 -17.86 0.64
C PRO A 53 29.65 -19.04 0.33
N GLY A 54 28.61 -18.78 -0.46
CA GLY A 54 27.58 -19.78 -0.79
C GLY A 54 26.52 -19.98 0.28
N SER A 55 26.45 -19.14 1.33
CA SER A 55 25.37 -19.23 2.31
C SER A 55 24.04 -18.75 1.75
N GLU A 56 22.95 -19.33 2.25
CA GLU A 56 21.59 -19.03 1.83
C GLU A 56 20.72 -18.53 2.99
N ILE A 57 19.75 -17.68 2.67
CA ILE A 57 18.69 -17.25 3.59
C ILE A 57 17.36 -17.71 3.00
N TRP A 58 16.70 -18.62 3.68
CA TRP A 58 15.39 -19.14 3.34
C TRP A 58 14.34 -18.44 4.18
N ILE A 59 13.26 -18.00 3.55
CA ILE A 59 12.22 -17.18 4.18
C ILE A 59 10.88 -17.80 3.85
N THR A 60 10.05 -17.97 4.87
CA THR A 60 8.70 -18.51 4.77
C THR A 60 7.80 -17.66 5.65
N PHE A 61 6.71 -17.17 5.07
CA PHE A 61 5.79 -16.28 5.77
C PHE A 61 4.43 -16.24 5.07
N ASN A 62 3.40 -15.91 5.85
CA ASN A 62 2.10 -15.52 5.32
C ASN A 62 2.05 -13.99 5.25
N PRO A 63 1.85 -13.37 4.07
CA PRO A 63 1.81 -11.91 3.96
C PRO A 63 0.73 -11.30 4.86
N GLU A 64 1.00 -10.16 5.49
CA GLU A 64 0.01 -9.43 6.29
C GLU A 64 -0.26 -8.05 5.69
N LEU A 65 0.72 -7.14 5.67
CA LEU A 65 0.65 -5.86 4.96
C LEU A 65 1.73 -5.78 3.89
N ASP A 66 1.45 -5.08 2.79
CA ASP A 66 2.45 -4.79 1.75
C ASP A 66 3.54 -3.82 2.23
N THR A 67 3.27 -3.08 3.32
CA THR A 67 4.23 -2.22 4.02
C THR A 67 5.09 -2.95 5.05
N ASP A 68 4.80 -4.22 5.35
CA ASP A 68 5.61 -4.96 6.32
C ASP A 68 7.03 -5.14 5.79
N GLU A 69 8.01 -5.00 6.69
CA GLU A 69 9.42 -4.98 6.30
C GLU A 69 9.84 -6.19 5.48
N THR A 70 9.38 -7.39 5.83
CA THR A 70 9.72 -8.62 5.09
C THR A 70 9.10 -8.61 3.69
N TYR A 71 7.84 -8.18 3.55
CA TYR A 71 7.19 -8.11 2.25
C TYR A 71 7.82 -7.02 1.38
N ASP A 72 8.01 -5.82 1.91
CA ASP A 72 8.64 -4.71 1.21
C ASP A 72 10.07 -5.05 0.76
N ARG A 73 10.87 -5.66 1.65
CA ARG A 73 12.28 -5.99 1.37
C ARG A 73 12.47 -7.12 0.37
N PHE A 74 11.64 -8.16 0.40
CA PHE A 74 11.90 -9.38 -0.38
C PHE A 74 10.94 -9.58 -1.55
N ILE A 75 9.74 -8.99 -1.51
CA ILE A 75 8.75 -9.09 -2.59
C ILE A 75 8.71 -7.79 -3.40
N THR A 76 8.46 -6.65 -2.75
CA THR A 76 8.36 -5.35 -3.44
C THR A 76 9.71 -4.88 -3.99
N ASN A 77 10.75 -4.93 -3.16
CA ASN A 77 12.11 -4.51 -3.48
C ASN A 77 13.08 -5.71 -3.51
N GLN A 78 12.69 -6.75 -4.24
CA GLN A 78 13.38 -8.04 -4.30
C GLN A 78 14.91 -7.91 -4.52
N PRO A 79 15.74 -8.54 -3.66
CA PRO A 79 17.19 -8.58 -3.84
C PRO A 79 17.61 -9.35 -5.09
N GLU A 80 18.75 -8.99 -5.67
CA GLU A 80 19.34 -9.72 -6.79
C GLU A 80 19.64 -11.18 -6.40
N GLY A 81 19.20 -12.13 -7.23
CA GLY A 81 19.39 -13.56 -6.99
C GLY A 81 18.38 -14.22 -6.05
N ALA A 82 17.40 -13.47 -5.51
CA ALA A 82 16.32 -14.06 -4.74
C ALA A 82 15.39 -14.90 -5.64
N ILE A 83 14.96 -16.06 -5.14
CA ILE A 83 13.97 -16.92 -5.79
C ILE A 83 12.70 -16.86 -4.95
N ILE A 84 11.60 -16.42 -5.56
CA ILE A 84 10.29 -16.31 -4.92
C ILE A 84 9.40 -17.43 -5.42
N VAL A 85 8.74 -18.11 -4.49
CA VAL A 85 7.77 -19.17 -4.77
C VAL A 85 6.50 -18.86 -4.01
N ASP A 86 5.44 -18.50 -4.74
CA ASP A 86 4.11 -18.35 -4.18
C ASP A 86 3.48 -19.75 -4.05
N MET A 87 3.04 -20.11 -2.84
CA MET A 87 2.41 -21.39 -2.55
C MET A 87 1.15 -21.18 -1.72
N ASN A 88 0.05 -21.81 -2.12
CA ASN A 88 -1.22 -21.78 -1.40
C ASN A 88 -1.77 -23.21 -1.17
N TYR A 89 -2.96 -23.31 -0.58
CA TYR A 89 -3.64 -24.60 -0.38
C TYR A 89 -3.87 -25.36 -1.69
N THR A 90 -4.01 -24.65 -2.82
CA THR A 90 -4.17 -25.21 -4.16
C THR A 90 -2.96 -26.02 -4.62
N ASP A 91 -1.78 -25.70 -4.10
CA ASP A 91 -0.51 -26.36 -4.46
C ASP A 91 -0.19 -27.54 -3.53
N ASN A 92 -1.01 -27.77 -2.49
CA ASN A 92 -0.84 -28.87 -1.56
C ASN A 92 -1.64 -30.11 -2.03
N PRO A 93 -0.98 -31.14 -2.59
CA PRO A 93 -1.68 -32.35 -3.04
C PRO A 93 -2.24 -33.19 -1.86
N TRP A 94 -1.90 -32.84 -0.62
CA TRP A 94 -2.40 -33.45 0.61
C TRP A 94 -3.20 -32.47 1.46
N PHE A 95 -3.87 -31.48 0.85
CA PHE A 95 -4.68 -30.51 1.58
C PHE A 95 -5.79 -31.21 2.40
N PRO A 96 -5.79 -31.11 3.75
CA PRO A 96 -6.70 -31.87 4.59
C PRO A 96 -8.16 -31.46 4.43
N GLU A 97 -9.09 -32.43 4.44
CA GLU A 97 -10.55 -32.17 4.38
C GLU A 97 -11.03 -31.26 5.52
N VAL A 98 -10.38 -31.32 6.68
CA VAL A 98 -10.69 -30.45 7.83
C VAL A 98 -10.41 -28.98 7.51
N LEU A 99 -9.28 -28.68 6.87
CA LEU A 99 -8.94 -27.32 6.45
C LEU A 99 -9.77 -26.86 5.25
N GLU A 100 -10.16 -27.75 4.35
CA GLU A 100 -11.08 -27.40 3.25
C GLU A 100 -12.45 -26.98 3.79
N LYS A 101 -12.97 -27.67 4.82
CA LYS A 101 -14.22 -27.26 5.47
C LYS A 101 -14.10 -25.88 6.11
N GLU A 102 -12.98 -25.61 6.77
CA GLU A 102 -12.71 -24.30 7.38
C GLU A 102 -12.58 -23.21 6.31
N ARG A 103 -11.86 -23.47 5.21
CA ARG A 103 -11.73 -22.55 4.08
C ARG A 103 -13.08 -22.23 3.44
N LEU A 104 -13.92 -23.23 3.19
CA LEU A 104 -15.25 -23.03 2.62
C LEU A 104 -16.16 -22.25 3.56
N HIS A 105 -16.06 -22.49 4.87
CA HIS A 105 -16.76 -21.68 5.87
C HIS A 105 -16.27 -20.23 5.85
N ALA A 106 -14.96 -20.02 5.93
CA ALA A 106 -14.33 -18.71 5.88
C ALA A 106 -14.71 -17.93 4.61
N LYS A 107 -14.73 -18.60 3.45
CA LYS A 107 -15.15 -18.01 2.17
C LYS A 107 -16.60 -17.52 2.18
N ALA A 108 -17.46 -18.16 2.97
CA ALA A 108 -18.88 -17.81 3.06
C ALA A 108 -19.17 -16.75 4.14
N THR A 109 -18.30 -16.60 5.14
CA THR A 109 -18.57 -15.79 6.33
C THR A 109 -17.65 -14.60 6.54
N LEU A 110 -16.41 -14.65 6.06
CA LEU A 110 -15.44 -13.57 6.21
C LEU A 110 -15.60 -12.50 5.13
N PRO A 111 -15.21 -11.25 5.42
CA PRO A 111 -14.96 -10.25 4.39
C PRO A 111 -13.98 -10.79 3.33
N GLU A 112 -14.18 -10.41 2.07
CA GLU A 112 -13.38 -10.91 0.94
C GLU A 112 -11.87 -10.71 1.16
N ALA A 113 -11.46 -9.51 1.58
CA ALA A 113 -10.06 -9.21 1.87
C ALA A 113 -9.44 -10.10 2.97
N GLU A 114 -10.23 -10.50 3.97
CA GLU A 114 -9.76 -11.37 5.05
C GLU A 114 -9.62 -12.82 4.57
N TYR A 115 -10.58 -13.30 3.78
CA TYR A 115 -10.47 -14.61 3.12
C TYR A 115 -9.26 -14.67 2.18
N LEU A 116 -9.06 -13.65 1.34
CA LEU A 116 -7.94 -13.58 0.39
C LEU A 116 -6.59 -13.58 1.12
N ASN A 117 -6.51 -12.94 2.29
CA ASN A 117 -5.30 -12.96 3.09
C ASN A 117 -5.02 -14.32 3.71
N ILE A 118 -6.00 -14.91 4.39
CA ILE A 118 -5.81 -16.16 5.12
C ILE A 118 -5.56 -17.35 4.17
N TRP A 119 -6.29 -17.40 3.05
CA TRP A 119 -6.35 -18.59 2.20
C TRP A 119 -5.72 -18.42 0.81
N GLU A 120 -5.56 -17.19 0.30
CA GLU A 120 -5.01 -16.94 -1.05
C GLU A 120 -3.68 -16.15 -1.00
N GLY A 121 -3.11 -15.94 0.19
CA GLY A 121 -1.79 -15.34 0.40
C GLY A 121 -1.68 -13.86 -0.02
N LYS A 122 -2.79 -13.11 -0.03
CA LYS A 122 -2.79 -11.69 -0.41
C LYS A 122 -2.57 -10.78 0.79
N CYS A 123 -1.87 -9.65 0.65
CA CYS A 123 -1.79 -8.66 1.72
C CYS A 123 -3.18 -8.07 2.02
N LYS A 124 -3.41 -7.74 3.30
CA LYS A 124 -4.57 -6.97 3.73
C LYS A 124 -4.47 -5.51 3.28
N PRO A 125 -5.61 -4.81 3.20
CA PRO A 125 -5.61 -3.35 3.14
C PRO A 125 -4.82 -2.75 4.30
N ALA A 126 -4.07 -1.67 4.05
CA ALA A 126 -3.44 -0.88 5.10
C ALA A 126 -4.45 -0.29 6.12
N VAL A 127 -5.74 -0.20 5.76
CA VAL A 127 -6.82 0.26 6.64
C VAL A 127 -7.98 -0.73 6.61
N THR A 128 -8.13 -1.51 7.68
CA THR A 128 -9.31 -2.35 7.92
C THR A 128 -10.56 -1.47 7.93
N GLY A 129 -11.53 -1.76 7.06
CA GLY A 129 -12.75 -0.95 6.90
C GLY A 129 -12.66 0.15 5.85
N ALA A 130 -11.57 0.22 5.06
CA ALA A 130 -11.52 1.07 3.88
C ALA A 130 -12.64 0.70 2.89
N ILE A 131 -13.57 1.63 2.67
CA ILE A 131 -14.76 1.42 1.81
C ILE A 131 -14.37 1.21 0.35
N TYR A 132 -13.28 1.84 -0.11
CA TYR A 132 -12.85 1.83 -1.52
C TYR A 132 -11.59 0.98 -1.78
N TYR A 133 -11.30 0.00 -0.93
CA TYR A 133 -10.08 -0.81 -1.09
C TYR A 133 -10.03 -1.50 -2.44
N ASP A 134 -11.09 -2.23 -2.81
CA ASP A 134 -11.11 -3.00 -4.05
C ASP A 134 -11.02 -2.11 -5.29
N GLU A 135 -11.66 -0.94 -5.27
CA GLU A 135 -11.61 0.04 -6.36
C GLU A 135 -10.22 0.64 -6.53
N VAL A 136 -9.55 0.96 -5.41
CA VAL A 136 -8.17 1.49 -5.41
C VAL A 136 -7.21 0.42 -5.88
N THR A 137 -7.31 -0.82 -5.39
CA THR A 137 -6.48 -1.95 -5.84
C THR A 137 -6.64 -2.16 -7.34
N LYS A 138 -7.87 -2.23 -7.86
CA LYS A 138 -8.13 -2.30 -9.32
C LYS A 138 -7.63 -1.09 -10.09
N ALA A 139 -7.51 0.08 -9.46
CA ALA A 139 -6.94 1.28 -10.10
C ALA A 139 -5.41 1.20 -10.17
N VAL A 140 -4.75 0.67 -9.13
CA VAL A 140 -3.31 0.43 -9.09
C VAL A 140 -2.92 -0.67 -10.08
N GLU A 141 -3.55 -1.84 -10.02
CA GLU A 141 -3.30 -2.97 -10.93
C GLU A 141 -3.53 -2.59 -12.40
N GLY A 142 -4.60 -1.83 -12.66
CA GLY A 142 -4.93 -1.31 -13.98
C GLY A 142 -4.07 -0.12 -14.43
N ARG A 143 -3.05 0.29 -13.64
CA ARG A 143 -2.19 1.46 -13.89
C ARG A 143 -2.95 2.76 -14.15
N ARG A 144 -4.14 2.90 -13.54
CA ARG A 144 -4.99 4.11 -13.59
C ARG A 144 -4.54 5.18 -12.59
N ILE A 145 -3.76 4.80 -11.59
CA ILE A 145 -3.01 5.73 -10.74
C ILE A 145 -1.62 5.88 -11.33
N CYS A 146 -1.39 6.97 -12.05
CA CYS A 146 -0.13 7.23 -12.75
C CYS A 146 0.09 8.74 -12.96
N ASN A 147 1.22 9.11 -13.57
CA ASN A 147 1.46 10.50 -13.95
C ASN A 147 0.54 10.90 -15.11
N VAL A 148 -0.32 11.90 -14.90
CA VAL A 148 -1.26 12.38 -15.91
C VAL A 148 -0.92 13.83 -16.28
N PRO A 149 -0.12 14.06 -17.34
CA PRO A 149 0.28 15.40 -17.74
C PRO A 149 -0.90 16.21 -18.28
N TYR A 150 -0.86 17.53 -18.09
CA TYR A 150 -1.81 18.47 -18.66
C TYR A 150 -1.80 18.44 -20.20
N ASP A 151 -2.98 18.31 -20.81
CA ASP A 151 -3.20 18.42 -22.25
C ASP A 151 -3.79 19.80 -22.63
N PRO A 152 -3.07 20.69 -23.33
CA PRO A 152 -3.57 22.02 -23.69
C PRO A 152 -4.83 22.05 -24.56
N LEU A 153 -5.13 20.96 -25.26
CA LEU A 153 -6.31 20.86 -26.14
C LEU A 153 -7.60 20.62 -25.35
N LEU A 154 -7.50 20.14 -24.11
CA LEU A 154 -8.64 19.84 -23.26
C LEU A 154 -8.83 20.94 -22.22
N LYS A 155 -10.09 21.24 -21.92
CA LYS A 155 -10.43 22.15 -20.83
C LYS A 155 -10.16 21.50 -19.47
N VAL A 156 -9.61 22.27 -18.55
CA VAL A 156 -9.45 21.90 -17.14
C VAL A 156 -10.66 22.38 -16.36
N HIS A 157 -11.45 21.43 -15.90
CA HIS A 157 -12.56 21.65 -14.99
C HIS A 157 -12.03 21.65 -13.54
N VAL A 158 -12.64 22.45 -12.69
CA VAL A 158 -12.24 22.59 -11.30
C VAL A 158 -13.37 22.08 -10.42
N VAL A 159 -13.10 21.13 -9.53
CA VAL A 159 -14.10 20.59 -8.61
C VAL A 159 -13.66 20.94 -7.20
N PHE A 160 -14.46 21.74 -6.51
CA PHE A 160 -14.23 22.11 -5.12
C PHE A 160 -14.93 21.12 -4.18
N ASP A 161 -14.23 20.80 -3.10
CA ASP A 161 -14.80 20.31 -1.85
C ASP A 161 -14.44 21.31 -0.75
N LEU A 162 -15.46 21.99 -0.23
CA LEU A 162 -15.29 23.18 0.60
C LEU A 162 -15.00 22.79 2.06
N GLY A 163 -13.75 23.01 2.48
CA GLY A 163 -13.32 22.86 3.88
C GLY A 163 -12.83 24.18 4.47
N TRP A 164 -13.33 24.56 5.66
CA TRP A 164 -12.78 25.68 6.44
C TRP A 164 -12.07 25.21 7.71
N ASN A 165 -12.74 24.40 8.52
CA ASN A 165 -12.12 23.75 9.69
C ASN A 165 -11.36 22.48 9.30
N ASP A 166 -11.76 21.86 8.19
CA ASP A 166 -11.06 20.76 7.52
C ASP A 166 -10.25 21.31 6.33
N ALA A 167 -9.46 20.46 5.69
CA ALA A 167 -8.74 20.82 4.48
C ALA A 167 -9.70 21.14 3.33
N MET A 168 -9.40 22.21 2.60
CA MET A 168 -10.00 22.48 1.29
C MET A 168 -9.38 21.50 0.30
N SER A 169 -10.21 20.84 -0.51
CA SER A 169 -9.74 19.98 -1.60
C SER A 169 -10.24 20.51 -2.94
N ILE A 170 -9.33 20.67 -3.90
CA ILE A 170 -9.64 21.17 -5.24
C ILE A 170 -9.01 20.25 -6.28
N SER A 171 -9.85 19.50 -6.98
CA SER A 171 -9.39 18.61 -8.05
C SER A 171 -9.45 19.32 -9.40
N LEU A 172 -8.35 19.26 -10.15
CA LEU A 172 -8.24 19.74 -11.53
C LEU A 172 -8.42 18.56 -12.48
N VAL A 173 -9.48 18.62 -13.30
CA VAL A 173 -9.96 17.47 -14.08
C VAL A 173 -10.05 17.82 -15.57
N GLN A 174 -9.42 17.00 -16.42
CA GLN A 174 -9.64 17.04 -17.87
C GLN A 174 -10.58 15.92 -18.29
N LYS A 175 -11.58 16.26 -19.10
CA LYS A 175 -12.52 15.29 -19.66
C LYS A 175 -12.11 14.94 -21.09
N GLN A 176 -11.87 13.67 -21.33
CA GLN A 176 -11.77 13.08 -22.67
C GLN A 176 -13.01 12.20 -22.93
N ALA A 177 -13.24 11.80 -24.18
CA ALA A 177 -14.47 11.11 -24.59
C ALA A 177 -14.85 9.89 -23.73
N SER A 178 -13.87 9.12 -23.24
CA SER A 178 -14.08 7.89 -22.47
C SER A 178 -13.47 7.90 -21.07
N GLU A 179 -12.87 9.01 -20.63
CA GLU A 179 -12.17 9.06 -19.34
C GLU A 179 -12.15 10.46 -18.72
N LEU A 180 -12.03 10.48 -17.40
CA LEU A 180 -11.73 11.66 -16.61
C LEU A 180 -10.31 11.54 -16.10
N ARG A 181 -9.53 12.60 -16.28
CA ARG A 181 -8.13 12.70 -15.89
C ARG A 181 -8.01 13.72 -14.78
N ILE A 182 -7.71 13.27 -13.57
CA ILE A 182 -7.34 14.17 -12.48
C ILE A 182 -5.85 14.49 -12.67
N ILE A 183 -5.56 15.70 -13.14
CA ILE A 183 -4.19 16.12 -13.47
C ILE A 183 -3.47 16.72 -12.27
N GLU A 184 -4.22 17.23 -11.29
CA GLU A 184 -3.68 17.85 -10.09
C GLU A 184 -4.77 17.84 -9.00
N ASN A 185 -4.35 17.69 -7.74
CA ASN A 185 -5.21 17.92 -6.58
C ASN A 185 -4.52 18.91 -5.66
N ILE A 186 -5.23 19.96 -5.25
CA ILE A 186 -4.75 20.95 -4.29
C ILE A 186 -5.45 20.65 -2.97
N GLU A 187 -4.68 20.40 -1.93
CA GLU A 187 -5.18 20.17 -0.58
C GLU A 187 -4.43 21.11 0.39
N ASP A 188 -5.14 22.05 1.01
CA ASP A 188 -4.56 23.01 1.95
C ASP A 188 -5.64 23.52 2.94
N SER A 189 -5.22 24.10 4.06
CA SER A 189 -6.10 24.62 5.10
C SER A 189 -5.86 26.12 5.35
N HIS A 190 -6.86 26.80 5.92
CA HIS A 190 -6.75 28.21 6.35
C HIS A 190 -6.44 29.23 5.23
N LYS A 191 -6.75 28.91 3.95
CA LYS A 191 -6.69 29.85 2.83
C LYS A 191 -8.08 30.34 2.47
N THR A 192 -8.18 31.58 1.96
CA THR A 192 -9.44 32.13 1.46
C THR A 192 -9.71 31.71 0.02
N LEU A 193 -10.97 31.74 -0.42
CA LEU A 193 -11.35 31.44 -1.80
C LEU A 193 -10.67 32.37 -2.82
N ASP A 194 -10.50 33.66 -2.48
CA ASP A 194 -9.74 34.61 -3.30
C ASP A 194 -8.30 34.16 -3.55
N TRP A 195 -7.67 33.57 -2.53
CA TRP A 195 -6.31 33.04 -2.64
C TRP A 195 -6.28 31.87 -3.63
N TYR A 196 -7.21 30.92 -3.52
CA TYR A 196 -7.32 29.81 -4.47
C TYR A 196 -7.64 30.27 -5.89
N SER A 197 -8.52 31.26 -6.05
CA SER A 197 -8.82 31.88 -7.35
C SER A 197 -7.57 32.49 -8.00
N ALA A 198 -6.76 33.20 -7.22
CA ALA A 198 -5.47 33.74 -7.70
C ALA A 198 -4.47 32.64 -8.05
N GLU A 199 -4.41 31.58 -7.25
CA GLU A 199 -3.48 30.47 -7.42
C GLU A 199 -3.81 29.61 -8.64
N LEU A 200 -5.10 29.40 -8.92
CA LEU A 200 -5.56 28.79 -10.16
C LEU A 200 -5.20 29.66 -11.37
N LYS A 201 -5.43 30.97 -11.31
CA LYS A 201 -5.09 31.88 -12.43
C LYS A 201 -3.60 31.84 -12.81
N LYS A 202 -2.69 31.63 -11.86
CA LYS A 202 -1.24 31.53 -12.13
C LYS A 202 -0.85 30.30 -12.94
N ARG A 203 -1.61 29.20 -12.88
CA ARG A 203 -1.28 27.95 -13.59
C ARG A 203 -1.40 28.08 -15.11
N GLY A 204 -2.16 29.04 -15.61
CA GLY A 204 -2.26 29.31 -17.04
C GLY A 204 -2.89 28.19 -17.87
N TYR A 205 -3.69 27.31 -17.27
CA TYR A 205 -4.40 26.25 -17.97
C TYR A 205 -5.58 26.78 -18.81
N ASN A 206 -6.01 25.98 -19.78
CA ASN A 206 -7.21 26.21 -20.56
C ASN A 206 -8.45 25.88 -19.69
N TRP A 207 -9.00 26.89 -19.02
CA TRP A 207 -10.06 26.67 -18.03
C TRP A 207 -11.42 26.31 -18.64
N GLY A 208 -12.09 25.36 -17.98
CA GLY A 208 -13.46 24.94 -18.25
C GLY A 208 -14.41 25.38 -17.16
N THR A 209 -15.24 24.44 -16.71
CA THR A 209 -16.29 24.68 -15.71
C THR A 209 -15.73 24.49 -14.30
N LEU A 210 -16.07 25.41 -13.41
CA LEU A 210 -15.87 25.27 -11.97
C LEU A 210 -17.14 24.72 -11.34
N TYR A 211 -17.02 23.63 -10.60
CA TYR A 211 -18.06 22.96 -9.86
C TYR A 211 -17.88 23.21 -8.38
N LEU A 212 -18.88 23.83 -7.76
CA LEU A 212 -18.98 23.98 -6.32
C LEU A 212 -19.89 22.89 -5.75
N PRO A 213 -19.66 22.44 -4.51
CA PRO A 213 -20.57 21.54 -3.84
C PRO A 213 -21.89 22.26 -3.53
N HIS A 214 -22.92 21.48 -3.21
CA HIS A 214 -24.29 21.96 -3.06
C HIS A 214 -24.46 23.08 -2.01
N ASP A 215 -23.58 23.14 -1.03
CA ASP A 215 -23.49 24.12 0.05
C ASP A 215 -22.71 25.40 -0.33
N GLY A 216 -21.99 25.42 -1.46
CA GLY A 216 -21.24 26.59 -1.95
C GLY A 216 -22.12 27.81 -2.31
N ARG A 217 -23.44 27.64 -2.32
CA ARG A 217 -24.43 28.72 -2.52
C ARG A 217 -24.85 29.42 -1.23
N ASN A 218 -24.48 28.89 -0.07
CA ASN A 218 -24.76 29.53 1.21
C ASN A 218 -23.81 30.72 1.40
N LYS A 219 -24.35 31.87 1.81
CA LYS A 219 -23.56 33.08 2.05
C LYS A 219 -22.73 32.90 3.31
N ASP A 220 -21.44 33.21 3.23
CA ASP A 220 -20.58 33.23 4.40
C ASP A 220 -21.01 34.37 5.33
N PHE A 221 -21.21 34.04 6.61
CA PHE A 221 -21.63 34.98 7.64
C PHE A 221 -20.62 36.11 7.88
N LYS A 222 -19.35 35.94 7.48
CA LYS A 222 -18.25 36.90 7.67
C LYS A 222 -18.05 37.85 6.49
N THR A 223 -18.26 37.42 5.25
CA THR A 223 -17.99 38.24 4.04
C THR A 223 -19.26 38.71 3.34
N GLY A 224 -20.41 38.09 3.64
CA GLY A 224 -21.71 38.39 3.03
C GLY A 224 -21.84 37.92 1.57
N LYS A 225 -20.80 37.29 1.01
CA LYS A 225 -20.77 36.71 -0.33
C LYS A 225 -20.80 35.17 -0.27
N SER A 226 -21.37 34.52 -1.28
CA SER A 226 -21.27 33.07 -1.44
C SER A 226 -19.96 32.68 -2.12
N ALA A 227 -19.59 31.39 -2.06
CA ALA A 227 -18.43 30.89 -2.81
C ALA A 227 -18.60 31.03 -4.33
N GLU A 228 -19.84 31.09 -4.82
CA GLU A 228 -20.18 31.34 -6.23
C GLU A 228 -19.91 32.81 -6.65
N GLU A 229 -19.94 33.76 -5.71
CA GLU A 229 -19.75 35.20 -5.97
C GLU A 229 -18.27 35.65 -5.89
N ILE A 230 -17.36 34.77 -5.45
CA ILE A 230 -15.92 35.02 -5.25
C ILE A 230 -15.12 34.37 -6.39
#